data_AF-A0A3E5AK64-F1
#
_entry.id   AF-A0A3E5AK64-F1
#
_cell.length_a   1.000
_cell.length_b   1.000
_cell.length_c   1.000
_cell.angle_alpha   90.00
_cell.angle_beta   90.00
_cell.angle_gamma   90.00
#
_symmetry.space_group_name_H-M   'P 1'
#
loop_
_entity.id
_entity.type
_entity.pdbx_description
1 polymer ?
#
loop_
_entity_poly.entity_id
_entity_poly.type
_entity_poly.pdbx_seq_one_letter_code
_entity_poly.pdbx_strand_id
1 'polypeptide(L)' 'MFRIAICDDEKIFRDDLKEILIRYMTDRGIMLEIDTFSSGKEFVELGIEMVKYKIVFLDIN' A
#
# COMPACT_ATOMS: atom_id res chain seq x y z
N MET A 1 12.10 8.10 0.61
CA MET A 1 10.73 7.83 1.12
C MET A 1 10.28 6.51 0.53
N PHE A 2 9.90 5.53 1.35
CA PHE A 2 9.34 4.26 0.84
C PHE A 2 7.86 4.46 0.53
N ARG A 3 7.46 4.38 -0.75
CA ARG A 3 6.05 4.37 -1.15
C ARG A 3 5.57 2.94 -1.31
N ILE A 4 4.48 2.62 -0.63
CA ILE A 4 3.84 1.30 -0.65
C ILE A 4 2.39 1.48 -1.09
N ALA A 5 1.93 0.62 -1.98
CA ALA A 5 0.51 0.51 -2.31
C ALA A 5 -0.08 -0.72 -1.59
N ILE A 6 -1.28 -0.58 -1.05
CA ILE A 6 -2.08 -1.71 -0.55
C ILE A 6 -3.38 -1.75 -1.34
N CYS A 7 -3.64 -2.86 -2.02
CA CYS A 7 -4.81 -3.07 -2.85
C CYS A 7 -5.57 -4.31 -2.39
N ASP A 8 -6.76 -4.09 -1.86
CA ASP A 8 -7.65 -5.09 -1.26
C ASP A 8 -9.05 -4.48 -1.27
N ASP A 9 -10.13 -5.23 -1.49
CA ASP A 9 -11.49 -4.68 -1.50
C ASP A 9 -12.04 -4.47 -0.09
N GLU A 10 -11.58 -5.24 0.89
CA GLU A 10 -11.97 -5.14 2.29
C GLU A 10 -11.18 -4.06 3.03
N LYS A 11 -11.89 -3.02 3.50
CA LYS A 11 -11.26 -1.88 4.19
C LYS A 11 -10.51 -2.28 5.46
N ILE A 12 -11.02 -3.27 6.19
CA ILE A 12 -10.44 -3.73 7.45
C ILE A 12 -9.01 -4.25 7.21
N PHE A 13 -8.80 -5.07 6.17
CA PHE A 13 -7.47 -5.57 5.84
C PHE A 13 -6.52 -4.47 5.38
N ARG A 14 -7.01 -3.48 4.61
CA ARG A 14 -6.19 -2.32 4.24
C ARG A 14 -5.72 -1.53 5.46
N ASP A 15 -6.61 -1.29 6.42
CA ASP A 15 -6.29 -0.53 7.62
C ASP A 15 -5.33 -1.31 8.55
N ASP A 16 -5.59 -2.59 8.77
CA ASP A 16 -4.76 -3.46 9.62
C ASP A 16 -3.34 -3.57 9.06
N LEU A 17 -3.20 -3.83 7.75
CA LEU A 17 -1.89 -3.92 7.12
C LEU A 17 -1.16 -2.58 7.13
N LYS A 18 -1.90 -1.48 6.94
CA LYS A 18 -1.35 -0.12 7.05
C LYS A 18 -0.79 0.14 8.45
N GLU A 19 -1.51 -0.21 9.51
CA GLU A 19 -1.03 -0.06 10.89
C GLU A 19 0.25 -0.89 11.14
N ILE A 20 0.24 -2.17 10.73
CA ILE A 20 1.39 -3.06 10.87
C ILE A 20 2.63 -2.48 10.19
N LEU A 21 2.49 -2.00 8.96
CA LEU A 21 3.59 -1.41 8.19
C LEU A 21 4.10 -0.11 8.81
N ILE A 22 3.18 0.77 9.27
CA ILE A 22 3.56 2.01 9.94
C ILE A 22 4.38 1.72 11.18
N ARG A 23 3.92 0.80 12.04
CA ARG A 23 4.65 0.40 13.25
C ARG A 23 6.02 -0.17 12.92
N TYR A 24 6.07 -1.17 12.02
CA TYR A 24 7.30 -1.85 11.63
C TYR A 24 8.38 -0.89 11.11
N MET A 25 8.00 0.07 10.28
CA MET A 25 8.94 1.02 9.68
C MET A 25 9.34 2.12 10.66
N THR A 26 8.39 2.61 11.46
CA THR A 26 8.66 3.63 12.49
C THR A 26 9.66 3.11 13.53
N ASP A 27 9.49 1.87 13.97
CA ASP A 27 10.43 1.20 14.89
C ASP A 27 11.85 1.08 14.33
N ARG A 28 12.01 1.19 13.01
CA ARG A 28 13.29 1.15 12.29
C ARG A 28 13.79 2.52 11.84
N GLY A 29 13.08 3.59 12.17
CA GLY A 29 13.40 4.95 11.74
C GLY A 29 13.28 5.16 10.21
N ILE A 30 12.49 4.33 9.52
CA ILE A 30 12.31 4.39 8.08
C ILE A 30 11.05 5.20 7.76
N MET A 31 11.21 6.29 7.01
CA MET A 31 10.05 7.07 6.54
C MET A 31 9.34 6.37 5.37
N LEU A 32 8.03 6.25 5.50
CA LEU A 32 7.17 5.58 4.53
C LEU A 32 5.93 6.44 4.18
N GLU A 33 5.31 6.12 3.06
CA GLU A 33 4.03 6.66 2.61
C GLU A 33 3.20 5.49 2.06
N ILE A 34 1.93 5.40 2.46
CA ILE A 34 1.02 4.32 2.07
C ILE A 34 -0.19 4.91 1.37
N ASP A 35 -0.39 4.48 0.14
CA ASP A 35 -1.65 4.66 -0.59
C ASP A 35 -2.46 3.36 -0.54
N THR A 36 -3.77 3.47 -0.38
CA THR A 36 -4.68 2.34 -0.34
C THR A 36 -5.64 2.40 -1.52
N PHE A 37 -5.92 1.23 -2.11
CA PHE A 37 -6.79 1.07 -3.27
C PHE A 37 -7.84 0.02 -2.95
N SER A 38 -9.09 0.29 -3.33
CA SER A 38 -10.22 -0.61 -3.12
C SER A 38 -10.37 -1.66 -4.22
N SER A 39 -9.63 -1.53 -5.32
CA SER A 39 -9.65 -2.49 -6.42
C SER A 39 -8.38 -2.41 -7.24
N GLY A 40 -8.03 -3.54 -7.89
CA GLY A 40 -6.92 -3.57 -8.85
C GLY A 40 -7.15 -2.63 -10.04
N LYS A 41 -8.42 -2.34 -10.39
CA LYS A 41 -8.74 -1.38 -11.45
C LYS A 41 -8.30 0.04 -11.07
N GLU A 42 -8.64 0.49 -9.87
CA GLU A 42 -8.23 1.80 -9.34
C GLU A 42 -6.69 1.91 -9.31
N PHE A 43 -6.02 0.82 -8.93
CA PHE A 43 -4.56 0.77 -8.91
C PHE A 43 -3.94 0.84 -10.32
N VAL A 44 -4.49 0.12 -11.31
CA VAL A 44 -3.99 0.10 -12.69
C VAL A 44 -4.29 1.41 -13.43
N GLU A 45 -5.35 2.13 -13.06
CA GLU A 45 -5.68 3.45 -13.62
C GLU A 45 -4.60 4.51 -13.35
N LEU A 46 -3.70 4.28 -12.39
CA LEU A 46 -2.53 5.11 -12.15
C LEU A 46 -1.52 5.09 -13.32
N GLY A 47 -1.53 4.03 -14.14
CA GLY A 47 -0.65 3.89 -15.29
C GLY A 47 0.83 4.04 -14.93
N ILE A 48 1.51 5.04 -15.52
CA ILE A 48 2.94 5.27 -15.28
C ILE A 48 3.25 5.61 -13.82
N GLU A 49 2.30 6.18 -13.07
CA GLU A 49 2.50 6.54 -11.67
C GLU A 49 2.68 5.32 -10.77
N MET A 50 2.32 4.11 -11.23
CA MET A 50 2.59 2.87 -10.48
C MET A 50 4.08 2.67 -10.18
N VAL A 51 4.98 3.20 -11.03
CA VAL A 51 6.44 3.06 -10.84
C VAL A 51 6.97 3.77 -9.59
N LYS A 52 6.16 4.66 -8.97
CA LYS A 52 6.50 5.33 -7.72
C LYS A 52 6.49 4.39 -6.51
N TYR A 53 5.73 3.28 -6.58
CA TYR A 53 5.65 2.30 -5.51
C TYR A 53 6.81 1.32 -5.57
N LYS A 54 7.45 1.10 -4.43
CA LYS A 54 8.53 0.12 -4.28
C LYS A 54 7.99 -1.27 -3.95
N ILE A 55 6.86 -1.31 -3.27
CA ILE A 55 6.20 -2.54 -2.83
C ILE A 55 4.71 -2.33 -3.07
N VAL A 56 4.05 -3.37 -3.59
CA VAL A 56 2.61 -3.43 -3.76
C VAL A 56 2.13 -4.67 -3.04
N PHE A 57 1.31 -4.48 -2.00
CA PHE A 57 0.53 -5.56 -1.41
C PHE A 57 -0.77 -5.66 -2.20
N LEU A 58 -0.97 -6.80 -2.84
CA LEU A 58 -2.11 -7.04 -3.71
C LEU A 58 -2.80 -8.31 -3.25
N ASP A 59 -4.04 -8.18 -2.81
CA ASP A 59 -4.91 -9.33 -2.63
C ASP A 59 -5.40 -9.85 -4.00
N ILE A 60 -5.38 -11.17 -4.17
CA ILE A 60 -5.79 -11.86 -5.39
C ILE A 60 -6.71 -13.01 -4.98
N ASN A 61 -7.98 -12.90 -5.36
CA ASN A 61 -8.98 -13.96 -5.25
C ASN A 61 -8.72 -15.12 -6.24
#